data_AF-A0A662VGP4-F1
#
_entry.id   AF-A0A662VGP4-F1
#
_cell.length_a   1.000
_cell.length_b   1.000
_cell.length_c   1.000
_cell.angle_alpha   90.00
_cell.angle_beta   90.00
_cell.angle_gamma   90.00
#
_symmetry.space_group_name_H-M   'P 1'
#
loop_
_entity.id
_entity.type
_entity.pdbx_description
1 polymer ?
#
loop_
_entity_poly.entity_id
_entity_poly.type
_entity_poly.pdbx_seq_one_letter_code
_entity_poly.pdbx_strand_id
1 'polypeptide(L)'
;MENYRRTRIDPRLCTICRGKGLCGLSYCPLLAKKTATYKLRRIHGSQEVFGSSPPAVFVGRYGYPYVNIGPSAPPETGDTKIYDLPEKWLGLRIEQILDYRWSLVTGSRKYPVRKRSDPFLEKIHEIVLSLKPVDVEIYLEKPPRPTILFSEYEPPQGPRAPLKDFRIASNPSIPKVLDKVYNDLYLKASE
;
A
#
# COMPACT_ATOMS: atom_id res chain seq x y z
N MET A 1 -5.47 16.99 14.93
CA MET A 1 -4.10 16.60 15.34
C MET A 1 -4.24 15.52 16.40
N GLU A 2 -4.45 14.27 15.98
CA GLU A 2 -4.65 13.18 16.93
C GLU A 2 -3.30 12.52 17.21
N ASN A 3 -2.87 12.63 18.46
CA ASN A 3 -1.62 12.10 18.96
C ASN A 3 -1.64 10.59 18.88
N TYR A 4 -1.17 10.06 17.77
CA TYR A 4 -0.76 8.68 17.67
C TYR A 4 0.30 8.43 18.74
N ARG A 5 -0.10 7.74 19.83
CA ARG A 5 0.78 7.40 20.95
C ARG A 5 1.96 6.61 20.37
N ARG A 6 3.09 7.29 20.14
CA ARG A 6 4.38 6.62 19.96
C ARG A 6 4.54 5.74 21.18
N THR A 7 4.49 4.43 21.00
CA THR A 7 4.74 3.46 22.06
C THR A 7 6.10 3.80 22.66
N ARG A 8 6.12 4.35 23.88
CA ARG A 8 7.35 4.75 24.57
C ARG A 8 8.01 3.48 25.10
N ILE A 9 8.78 2.81 24.25
CA ILE A 9 9.62 1.68 24.65
C ILE A 9 10.87 2.25 25.32
N ASP A 10 11.25 1.72 26.48
CA ASP A 10 12.52 2.09 27.14
C ASP A 10 13.70 1.72 26.21
N PRO A 11 14.55 2.71 25.82
CA PRO A 11 15.73 2.44 24.99
C PRO A 11 16.68 1.39 25.57
N ARG A 12 16.78 1.27 26.91
CA ARG A 12 17.64 0.27 27.56
C ARG A 12 17.15 -1.15 27.30
N LEU A 13 15.83 -1.34 27.31
CA LEU A 13 15.21 -2.62 26.99
C LEU A 13 15.50 -3.01 25.53
N CYS A 14 15.48 -2.04 24.59
CA CYS A 14 15.83 -2.29 23.18
C CYS A 14 17.26 -2.82 23.01
N THR A 15 18.23 -2.29 23.76
CA THR A 15 19.64 -2.71 23.70
C THR A 15 19.86 -4.16 24.16
N ILE A 16 19.08 -4.61 25.14
CA ILE A 16 19.09 -6.01 25.62
C ILE A 16 18.30 -6.91 24.67
N CYS A 17 17.13 -6.43 24.23
CA CYS A 17 16.20 -7.15 23.36
C CYS A 17 16.85 -7.50 22.02
N ARG A 18 17.53 -6.55 21.35
CA ARG A 18 18.15 -6.75 20.02
C ARG A 18 17.25 -7.43 18.98
N GLY A 19 15.94 -7.21 19.07
CA GLY A 19 14.95 -7.82 18.17
C GLY A 19 14.35 -9.14 18.64
N LYS A 20 14.67 -9.63 19.84
CA LYS A 20 14.10 -10.87 20.44
C LYS A 20 12.65 -10.75 20.91
N GLY A 21 12.00 -9.58 20.77
CA GLY A 21 10.61 -9.39 21.17
C GLY A 21 10.35 -9.22 22.66
N LEU A 22 11.37 -8.91 23.48
CA LEU A 22 11.22 -8.73 24.95
C LEU A 22 10.29 -7.58 25.36
N CYS A 23 9.93 -6.69 24.42
CA CYS A 23 9.02 -5.58 24.66
C CYS A 23 7.53 -5.96 24.52
N GLY A 24 7.21 -7.21 24.18
CA GLY A 24 5.83 -7.70 24.05
C GLY A 24 5.07 -7.20 22.80
N LEU A 25 5.75 -6.46 21.90
CA LEU A 25 5.16 -6.06 20.62
C LEU A 25 5.08 -7.23 19.66
N SER A 26 4.05 -7.23 18.81
CA SER A 26 3.85 -8.23 17.75
C SER A 26 5.00 -8.26 16.73
N TYR A 27 5.74 -7.17 16.57
CA TYR A 27 6.96 -7.09 15.78
C TYR A 27 7.88 -5.98 16.26
N CYS A 28 9.18 -6.05 15.92
CA CYS A 28 10.16 -5.05 16.34
C CYS A 28 10.15 -3.80 15.42
N PRO A 29 9.85 -2.58 15.95
CA PRO A 29 9.83 -1.34 15.16
C PRO A 29 11.17 -0.93 14.55
N LEU A 30 12.29 -1.32 15.17
CA LEU A 30 13.63 -0.99 14.66
C LEU A 30 14.00 -1.87 13.46
N LEU A 31 13.74 -3.18 13.56
CA LEU A 31 13.90 -4.10 12.45
C LEU A 31 12.98 -3.71 11.30
N ALA A 32 11.74 -3.35 11.62
CA ALA A 32 10.78 -2.83 10.66
C ALA A 32 11.34 -1.69 9.82
N LYS A 33 11.83 -0.64 10.49
CA LYS A 33 12.39 0.54 9.85
C LYS A 33 13.59 0.19 8.98
N LYS A 34 14.44 -0.71 9.45
CA LYS A 34 15.61 -1.18 8.71
C LYS A 34 15.20 -1.92 7.44
N THR A 35 14.21 -2.82 7.50
CA THR A 35 13.69 -3.56 6.34
C THR A 35 13.09 -2.61 5.30
N ALA A 36 12.21 -1.69 5.71
CA ALA A 36 11.62 -0.72 4.78
C ALA A 36 12.69 0.18 4.13
N THR A 37 13.67 0.64 4.92
CA THR A 37 14.78 1.45 4.40
C THR A 37 15.63 0.65 3.40
N TYR A 38 15.89 -0.63 3.69
CA TYR A 38 16.64 -1.51 2.80
C TYR A 38 15.92 -1.72 1.46
N LYS A 39 14.60 -1.96 1.47
CA LYS A 39 13.80 -2.10 0.24
C LYS A 39 13.77 -0.82 -0.58
N LEU A 40 13.65 0.33 0.09
CA LEU A 40 13.77 1.64 -0.55
C LEU A 40 15.15 1.94 -1.14
N ARG A 41 16.22 1.19 -0.80
CA ARG A 41 17.55 1.40 -1.42
C ARG A 41 17.48 1.24 -2.94
N ARG A 42 16.60 0.36 -3.44
CA ARG A 42 16.41 0.13 -4.89
C ARG A 42 15.85 1.34 -5.63
N ILE A 43 15.10 2.19 -4.93
CA ILE A 43 14.48 3.41 -5.48
C ILE A 43 14.99 4.67 -4.76
N HIS A 44 16.17 4.59 -4.14
CA HIS A 44 16.67 5.65 -3.29
C HIS A 44 16.93 6.92 -4.09
N GLY A 45 16.25 8.00 -3.72
CA GLY A 45 16.35 9.28 -4.43
C GLY A 45 15.59 9.33 -5.75
N SER A 46 15.02 8.22 -6.21
CA SER A 46 14.16 8.20 -7.40
C SER A 46 12.77 8.75 -7.06
N GLN A 47 12.23 9.53 -7.99
CA GLN A 47 10.82 9.94 -8.02
C GLN A 47 9.96 8.94 -8.81
N GLU A 48 10.55 7.89 -9.35
CA GLU A 48 9.89 6.92 -10.21
C GLU A 48 9.96 5.54 -9.57
N VAL A 49 8.82 4.85 -9.56
CA VAL A 49 8.70 3.48 -9.05
C VAL A 49 8.02 2.64 -10.12
N PHE A 50 8.70 1.58 -10.53
CA PHE A 50 8.16 0.58 -11.43
C PHE A 50 8.00 -0.76 -10.72
N GLY A 51 6.84 -1.38 -10.87
CA GLY A 51 6.60 -2.74 -10.41
C GLY A 51 5.15 -3.19 -10.50
N SER A 52 4.88 -4.42 -10.09
CA SER A 52 3.55 -5.02 -10.19
C SER A 52 2.71 -4.64 -8.97
N SER A 53 1.72 -3.76 -9.16
CA SER A 53 0.72 -3.47 -8.13
C SER A 53 -0.14 -4.72 -7.89
N PRO A 54 -0.36 -5.16 -6.63
CA PRO A 54 -1.46 -6.07 -6.35
C PRO A 54 -2.80 -5.47 -6.84
N PRO A 55 -3.84 -6.29 -7.02
CA PRO A 55 -5.17 -5.84 -7.45
C PRO A 55 -5.91 -5.10 -6.31
N ALA A 56 -5.29 -4.03 -5.83
CA ALA A 56 -5.73 -3.24 -4.70
C ALA A 56 -5.11 -1.83 -4.77
N VAL A 57 -5.76 -0.88 -4.10
CA VAL A 57 -5.35 0.53 -4.09
C VAL A 57 -5.44 1.09 -2.69
N PHE A 58 -4.61 2.08 -2.41
CA PHE A 58 -4.66 2.75 -1.11
C PHE A 58 -5.80 3.77 -1.08
N VAL A 59 -6.65 3.70 -0.06
CA VAL A 59 -7.65 4.72 0.29
C VAL A 59 -7.44 5.14 1.75
N GLY A 60 -7.27 6.44 1.96
CA GLY A 60 -7.04 7.02 3.28
C GLY A 60 -8.34 7.24 4.05
N ARG A 61 -8.31 6.95 5.36
CA ARG A 61 -9.44 7.14 6.28
C ARG A 61 -9.73 8.58 6.70
N TYR A 62 -8.78 9.50 6.50
CA TYR A 62 -8.84 10.87 7.01
C TYR A 62 -9.06 11.88 5.89
N GLY A 63 -9.82 12.94 6.18
CA GLY A 63 -9.97 14.11 5.31
C GLY A 63 -11.29 14.20 4.55
N TYR A 64 -12.29 13.34 4.86
CA TYR A 64 -13.60 13.38 4.21
C TYR A 64 -14.18 14.81 4.16
N PRO A 65 -14.69 15.29 3.01
CA PRO A 65 -14.94 14.55 1.76
C PRO A 65 -13.74 14.46 0.78
N TYR A 66 -12.54 14.91 1.16
CA TYR A 66 -11.30 14.86 0.36
C TYR A 66 -10.31 13.87 0.95
N VAL A 67 -10.36 12.63 0.46
CA VAL A 67 -9.52 11.54 0.97
C VAL A 67 -8.27 11.36 0.11
N ASN A 68 -7.21 10.81 0.68
CA ASN A 68 -6.04 10.42 -0.10
C ASN A 68 -6.31 9.09 -0.80
N ILE A 69 -5.99 9.00 -2.09
CA ILE A 69 -6.11 7.79 -2.90
C ILE A 69 -4.89 7.64 -3.80
N GLY A 70 -4.53 6.41 -4.13
CA GLY A 70 -3.60 6.14 -5.24
C GLY A 70 -3.06 4.71 -5.27
N PRO A 71 -2.24 4.39 -6.29
CA PRO A 71 -1.71 3.05 -6.49
C PRO A 71 -0.58 2.74 -5.52
N SER A 72 -0.39 1.45 -5.26
CA SER A 72 0.63 0.92 -4.37
C SER A 72 1.36 -0.21 -5.08
N ALA A 73 2.65 -0.05 -5.37
CA ALA A 73 3.44 -1.08 -6.02
C ALA A 73 4.79 -1.27 -5.32
N PRO A 74 5.29 -2.50 -5.23
CA PRO A 74 6.66 -2.73 -4.80
C PRO A 74 7.62 -2.42 -5.96
N PRO A 75 8.91 -2.12 -5.70
CA PRO A 75 9.92 -1.91 -6.73
C PRO A 75 10.41 -3.25 -7.31
N GLU A 76 9.48 -4.11 -7.71
CA GLU A 76 9.70 -5.43 -8.30
C GLU A 76 8.48 -5.85 -9.13
N THR A 77 8.71 -6.70 -10.13
CA THR A 77 7.66 -7.27 -10.97
C THR A 77 7.44 -8.74 -10.67
N GLY A 78 6.21 -9.23 -10.85
CA GLY A 78 5.84 -10.63 -10.64
C GLY A 78 4.51 -10.82 -9.93
N ASP A 79 4.35 -11.95 -9.26
CA ASP A 79 3.12 -12.27 -8.52
C ASP A 79 3.10 -11.58 -7.13
N THR A 80 2.67 -10.32 -7.13
CA THR A 80 2.52 -9.51 -5.91
C THR A 80 1.14 -9.63 -5.28
N LYS A 81 0.27 -10.56 -5.72
CA LYS A 81 -1.08 -10.73 -5.14
C LYS A 81 -1.04 -10.92 -3.64
N ILE A 82 -0.07 -11.69 -3.16
CA ILE A 82 0.07 -12.00 -1.73
C ILE A 82 0.35 -10.74 -0.89
N TYR A 83 0.68 -9.59 -1.50
CA TYR A 83 1.06 -8.38 -0.76
C TYR A 83 -0.15 -7.61 -0.22
N ASP A 84 -1.33 -7.90 -0.75
CA ASP A 84 -2.59 -7.31 -0.32
C ASP A 84 -3.75 -8.32 -0.36
N LEU A 85 -3.46 -9.56 0.07
CA LEU A 85 -4.46 -10.64 0.19
C LEU A 85 -4.44 -11.25 1.60
N PRO A 86 -5.02 -10.56 2.59
CA PRO A 86 -5.00 -10.96 4.00
C PRO A 86 -5.51 -12.38 4.27
N GLU A 87 -6.44 -12.87 3.45
CA GLU A 87 -7.04 -14.20 3.54
C GLU A 87 -5.98 -15.30 3.42
N LYS A 88 -4.89 -15.04 2.68
CA LYS A 88 -3.77 -15.98 2.50
C LYS A 88 -2.63 -15.76 3.49
N TRP A 89 -2.75 -14.82 4.42
CA TRP A 89 -1.71 -14.58 5.43
C TRP A 89 -1.82 -15.50 6.64
N LEU A 90 -2.93 -16.23 6.79
CA LEU A 90 -3.09 -17.22 7.85
C LEU A 90 -1.99 -18.29 7.75
N GLY A 91 -1.24 -18.47 8.83
CA GLY A 91 -0.11 -19.40 8.90
C GLY A 91 1.23 -18.84 8.40
N LEU A 92 1.26 -17.62 7.84
CA LEU A 92 2.52 -16.95 7.53
C LEU A 92 3.15 -16.33 8.78
N ARG A 93 4.47 -16.22 8.77
CA ARG A 93 5.19 -15.50 9.82
C ARG A 93 4.91 -14.01 9.70
N ILE A 94 4.77 -13.33 10.83
CA ILE A 94 4.49 -11.89 10.85
C ILE A 94 5.53 -11.10 10.05
N GLU A 95 6.80 -11.51 10.11
CA GLU A 95 7.89 -10.86 9.36
C GLU A 95 7.67 -10.88 7.85
N GLN A 96 7.03 -11.92 7.31
CA GLN A 96 6.71 -12.00 5.88
C GLN A 96 5.60 -11.03 5.51
N ILE A 97 4.54 -10.95 6.32
CA ILE A 97 3.44 -10.01 6.14
C ILE A 97 3.97 -8.57 6.17
N LEU A 98 4.83 -8.28 7.13
CA LEU A 98 5.49 -6.99 7.26
C LEU A 98 6.37 -6.66 6.05
N ASP A 99 7.13 -7.64 5.54
CA ASP A 99 7.96 -7.46 4.34
C ASP A 99 7.10 -7.09 3.12
N TYR A 100 5.98 -7.80 2.91
CA TYR A 100 5.05 -7.49 1.83
C TYR A 100 4.50 -6.07 1.97
N ARG A 101 3.96 -5.74 3.14
CA ARG A 101 3.29 -4.47 3.40
C ARG A 101 4.23 -3.27 3.33
N TRP A 102 5.47 -3.40 3.77
CA TRP A 102 6.46 -2.32 3.68
C TRP A 102 7.14 -2.22 2.33
N SER A 103 7.10 -3.27 1.50
CA SER A 103 7.62 -3.21 0.14
C SER A 103 6.73 -2.34 -0.77
N LEU A 104 5.44 -2.21 -0.45
CA LEU A 104 4.49 -1.41 -1.23
C LEU A 104 4.72 0.09 -1.07
N VAL A 105 5.26 0.70 -2.12
CA VAL A 105 5.42 2.15 -2.22
C VAL A 105 4.14 2.74 -2.78
N THR A 106 3.56 3.68 -2.05
CA THR A 106 2.26 4.25 -2.40
C THR A 106 2.41 5.71 -2.81
N GLY A 107 1.97 6.01 -4.03
CA GLY A 107 1.75 7.38 -4.47
C GLY A 107 0.35 7.81 -4.04
N SER A 108 0.23 8.89 -3.26
CA SER A 108 -1.07 9.36 -2.78
C SER A 108 -1.39 10.77 -3.27
N ARG A 109 -2.63 10.98 -3.72
CA ARG A 109 -3.18 12.29 -4.06
C ARG A 109 -4.51 12.53 -3.34
N LYS A 110 -4.79 13.76 -2.92
CA LYS A 110 -6.11 14.14 -2.39
C LYS A 110 -7.15 14.12 -3.51
N TYR A 111 -8.27 13.46 -3.25
CA TYR A 111 -9.34 13.28 -4.23
C TYR A 111 -10.73 13.45 -3.58
N PRO A 112 -11.65 14.20 -4.21
CA PRO A 112 -13.01 14.38 -3.70
C PRO A 112 -13.86 13.13 -3.92
N VAL A 113 -14.43 12.56 -2.85
CA VAL A 113 -15.24 11.32 -2.89
C VAL A 113 -16.48 11.44 -3.79
N ARG A 114 -17.01 12.65 -3.98
CA ARG A 114 -18.20 12.88 -4.82
C ARG A 114 -17.91 12.86 -6.33
N LYS A 115 -16.64 12.89 -6.74
CA LYS A 115 -16.27 12.84 -8.16
C LYS A 115 -16.29 11.38 -8.61
N ARG A 116 -17.17 11.06 -9.55
CA ARG A 116 -17.50 9.68 -9.95
C ARG A 116 -16.79 9.19 -11.21
N SER A 117 -16.29 10.12 -12.02
CA SER A 117 -15.64 9.80 -13.28
C SER A 117 -14.60 10.87 -13.59
N ASP A 118 -13.37 10.40 -13.83
CA ASP A 118 -12.32 11.09 -14.55
C ASP A 118 -11.17 10.11 -14.86
N PRO A 119 -10.24 10.48 -15.77
CA PRO A 119 -9.19 9.56 -16.22
C PRO A 119 -8.28 9.01 -15.11
N PHE A 120 -8.10 9.75 -14.00
CA PHE A 120 -7.31 9.24 -12.88
C PHE A 120 -8.06 8.10 -12.17
N LEU A 121 -9.37 8.26 -11.94
CA LEU A 121 -10.18 7.26 -11.25
C LEU A 121 -10.39 6.01 -12.12
N GLU A 122 -10.53 6.18 -13.44
CA GLU A 122 -10.64 5.06 -14.39
C GLU A 122 -9.40 4.17 -14.35
N LYS A 123 -8.19 4.74 -14.40
CA LYS A 123 -6.94 3.98 -14.22
C LYS A 123 -6.88 3.26 -12.86
N ILE A 124 -7.37 3.88 -11.80
CA ILE A 124 -7.43 3.25 -10.47
C ILE A 124 -8.37 2.03 -10.51
N HIS A 125 -9.53 2.16 -11.13
CA HIS A 125 -10.48 1.05 -11.28
C HIS A 125 -9.92 -0.09 -12.11
N GLU A 126 -9.17 0.19 -13.18
CA GLU A 126 -8.49 -0.85 -13.97
C GLU A 126 -7.54 -1.73 -13.12
N ILE A 127 -6.80 -1.13 -12.19
CA ILE A 127 -5.92 -1.88 -11.27
C ILE A 127 -6.76 -2.75 -10.32
N VAL A 128 -7.81 -2.18 -9.71
CA VAL A 128 -8.65 -2.87 -8.71
C VAL A 128 -9.46 -4.01 -9.33
N LEU A 129 -9.99 -3.82 -10.53
CA LEU A 129 -10.82 -4.81 -11.23
C LEU A 129 -9.99 -5.97 -11.81
N SER A 130 -8.67 -5.84 -11.87
CA SER A 130 -7.80 -6.91 -12.36
C SER A 130 -7.76 -8.09 -11.39
N LEU A 131 -7.82 -9.32 -11.90
CA LEU A 131 -7.56 -10.52 -11.10
C LEU A 131 -6.07 -10.79 -10.88
N LYS A 132 -5.19 -10.17 -11.69
CA LYS A 132 -3.74 -10.37 -11.66
C LYS A 132 -3.04 -9.07 -11.27
N PRO A 133 -1.84 -9.12 -10.68
CA PRO A 133 -1.04 -7.94 -10.48
C PRO A 133 -0.84 -7.21 -11.81
N VAL A 134 -0.85 -5.89 -11.74
CA VAL A 134 -0.75 -5.01 -12.90
C VAL A 134 0.55 -4.23 -12.77
N ASP A 135 1.40 -4.29 -13.79
CA ASP A 135 2.62 -3.48 -13.84
C ASP A 135 2.23 -2.02 -13.97
N VAL A 136 2.78 -1.20 -13.07
CA VAL A 136 2.52 0.23 -13.01
C VAL A 136 3.81 1.01 -12.89
N GLU A 137 3.82 2.17 -13.52
CA GLU A 137 4.84 3.21 -13.38
C GLU A 137 4.23 4.34 -12.54
N ILE A 138 4.79 4.56 -11.36
CA ILE A 138 4.33 5.59 -10.42
C ILE A 138 5.35 6.73 -10.41
N TYR A 139 4.90 7.93 -10.78
CA TYR A 139 5.68 9.16 -10.74
C TYR A 139 5.29 9.97 -9.50
N LEU A 140 6.27 10.27 -8.66
CA LEU A 140 6.10 10.93 -7.36
C LEU A 140 6.63 12.37 -7.43
N GLU A 141 6.02 13.29 -6.70
CA GLU A 141 6.53 14.67 -6.62
C GLU A 141 7.86 14.76 -5.87
N LYS A 142 8.11 13.81 -4.95
CA LYS A 142 9.34 13.71 -4.17
C LYS A 142 9.65 12.26 -3.85
N PRO A 143 10.93 11.91 -3.64
CA PRO A 143 11.31 10.56 -3.28
C PRO A 143 10.58 10.07 -2.02
N PRO A 144 10.09 8.82 -2.00
CA PRO A 144 9.39 8.27 -0.85
C PRO A 144 10.36 8.12 0.32
N ARG A 145 9.91 8.55 1.51
CA ARG A 145 10.71 8.41 2.74
C ARG A 145 10.27 7.15 3.50
N PRO A 146 11.20 6.39 4.10
CA PRO A 146 10.88 5.25 4.96
C PRO A 146 10.32 5.75 6.30
N THR A 147 9.11 6.30 6.26
CA THR A 147 8.36 6.69 7.44
C THR A 147 7.47 5.53 7.81
N ILE A 148 7.86 4.77 8.83
CA ILE A 148 6.99 3.73 9.39
C ILE A 148 6.16 4.34 10.52
N LEU A 149 4.84 4.21 10.37
CA LEU A 149 3.86 4.49 11.40
C LEU A 149 3.53 3.16 12.09
N PHE A 150 3.70 3.11 13.42
CA PHE A 150 3.50 1.90 14.24
C PHE A 150 2.16 1.94 14.96
N SER A 151 1.15 1.28 14.41
CA SER A 151 -0.21 1.34 14.97
C SER A 151 -0.57 -0.01 15.53
N GLU A 152 -1.26 -0.01 16.65
CA GLU A 152 -2.02 -1.18 17.08
C GLU A 152 -3.37 -1.27 16.36
N TYR A 153 -3.85 -0.15 15.78
CA TYR A 153 -5.17 -0.03 15.15
C TYR A 153 -5.13 -0.02 13.62
N GLU A 154 -3.96 0.12 13.02
CA GLU A 154 -3.79 0.25 11.58
C GLU A 154 -2.79 -0.80 11.09
N PRO A 155 -3.05 -1.41 9.92
CA PRO A 155 -2.10 -2.34 9.35
C PRO A 155 -0.78 -1.63 9.05
N PRO A 156 0.33 -2.37 9.05
CA PRO A 156 1.61 -1.84 8.59
C PRO A 156 1.46 -1.32 7.16
N GLN A 157 1.95 -0.11 6.95
CA GLN A 157 1.87 0.59 5.67
C GLN A 157 3.28 0.89 5.17
N GLY A 158 3.48 0.69 3.88
CA GLY A 158 4.73 1.02 3.23
C GLY A 158 4.94 2.52 3.04
N PRO A 159 6.11 2.89 2.50
CA PRO A 159 6.51 4.27 2.24
C PRO A 159 5.49 5.01 1.36
N ARG A 160 5.28 6.29 1.67
CA ARG A 160 4.33 7.16 0.96
C ARG A 160 4.99 8.41 0.44
N ALA A 161 4.56 8.84 -0.74
CA ALA A 161 4.89 10.14 -1.30
C ALA A 161 3.70 10.72 -2.08
N PRO A 162 3.62 12.06 -2.22
CA PRO A 162 2.67 12.71 -3.10
C PRO A 162 2.82 12.20 -4.54
N LEU A 163 1.70 11.84 -5.15
CA LEU A 163 1.62 11.33 -6.51
C LEU A 163 1.58 12.50 -7.51
N LYS A 164 2.49 12.48 -8.49
CA LYS A 164 2.47 13.37 -9.65
C LYS A 164 1.57 12.81 -10.75
N ASP A 165 1.82 11.57 -11.17
CA ASP A 165 1.00 10.80 -12.11
C ASP A 165 1.33 9.32 -12.00
N PHE A 166 0.53 8.46 -12.61
CA PHE A 166 0.88 7.05 -12.80
C PHE A 166 0.36 6.51 -14.14
N ARG A 167 1.02 5.48 -14.63
CA ARG A 167 0.69 4.78 -15.86
C ARG A 167 0.58 3.28 -15.60
N ILE A 168 -0.34 2.66 -16.31
CA ILE A 168 -0.48 1.22 -16.35
C ILE A 168 0.41 0.74 -17.51
N ALA A 169 1.39 -0.11 -17.19
CA ALA A 169 2.39 -0.60 -18.13
C ALA A 169 2.03 -1.99 -18.70
N SER A 170 1.17 -2.75 -18.02
CA SER A 170 0.66 -4.04 -18.48
C SER A 170 -0.86 -4.05 -18.65
N ASN A 171 -1.38 -4.89 -19.54
CA ASN A 171 -2.83 -5.04 -19.70
C ASN A 171 -3.50 -5.67 -18.45
N PRO A 172 -4.45 -4.99 -17.79
CA PRO A 172 -5.20 -5.54 -16.67
C PRO A 172 -5.99 -6.80 -17.06
N SER A 173 -6.08 -7.78 -16.17
CA SER A 173 -6.82 -9.02 -16.43
C SER A 173 -8.20 -8.96 -15.79
N ILE A 174 -9.15 -8.33 -16.49
CA ILE A 174 -10.52 -8.12 -16.01
C ILE A 174 -11.45 -9.23 -16.53
N PRO A 175 -12.13 -9.99 -15.66
CA PRO A 175 -13.12 -10.98 -16.09
C PRO A 175 -14.33 -10.33 -16.76
N LYS A 176 -14.85 -10.94 -17.84
CA LYS A 176 -16.04 -10.45 -18.56
C LYS A 176 -17.25 -10.23 -17.66
N VAL A 177 -17.46 -11.10 -16.67
CA VAL A 177 -18.57 -10.98 -15.72
C VAL A 177 -18.40 -9.72 -14.86
N LEU A 178 -17.18 -9.46 -14.38
CA LEU A 178 -16.89 -8.29 -13.56
C LEU A 178 -17.00 -7.00 -14.38
N ASP A 179 -16.47 -7.00 -15.60
CA ASP A 179 -16.57 -5.89 -16.54
C ASP A 179 -18.04 -5.57 -16.88
N LYS A 180 -18.85 -6.60 -17.13
CA LYS A 180 -20.30 -6.43 -17.35
C LYS A 180 -20.99 -5.81 -16.14
N VAL A 181 -20.75 -6.34 -14.94
CA VAL A 181 -21.38 -5.85 -13.70
C VAL A 181 -20.95 -4.43 -13.38
N TYR A 182 -19.66 -4.11 -13.54
CA TYR A 182 -19.12 -2.79 -13.25
C TYR A 182 -19.70 -1.71 -14.19
N ASN A 183 -19.96 -2.05 -15.45
CA ASN A 183 -20.54 -1.13 -16.44
C ASN A 183 -22.08 -1.12 -16.45
N ASP A 184 -22.75 -2.00 -15.70
CA ASP A 184 -24.22 -2.08 -15.67
C ASP A 184 -24.84 -1.09 -14.67
N LEU A 185 -25.38 0.00 -15.20
CA LEU A 185 -26.06 1.04 -14.41
C LEU A 185 -27.45 0.62 -13.90
N TYR A 186 -28.02 -0.46 -14.42
CA TYR A 186 -29.38 -0.92 -14.14
C TYR A 186 -29.41 -2.23 -13.36
N LEU A 187 -28.25 -2.76 -12.99
CA LEU A 187 -28.15 -3.93 -12.14
C LEU A 187 -28.83 -3.63 -10.81
N LYS A 188 -29.95 -4.32 -10.55
CA LYS A 188 -30.65 -4.20 -9.28
C LYS A 188 -29.79 -4.81 -8.19
N ALA A 189 -29.69 -4.13 -7.04
CA ALA A 189 -29.16 -4.77 -5.83
C ALA A 189 -30.02 -6.02 -5.55
N SER A 190 -29.39 -7.18 -5.48
CA SER A 190 -30.02 -8.37 -4.92
C SER A 190 -29.91 -8.26 -3.39
N GLU A 191 -30.98 -8.64 -2.68
CA GLU A 191 -30.99 -8.77 -1.22
C GLU A 191 -30.03 -9.86 -0.74
#